data_AF-A0A3D2IAE5-F1
#
_entry.id   AF-A0A3D2IAE5-F1
#
_cell.length_a   1.000
_cell.length_b   1.000
_cell.length_c   1.000
_cell.angle_alpha   90.00
_cell.angle_beta   90.00
_cell.angle_gamma   90.00
#
_symmetry.space_group_name_H-M   'P 1'
#
loop_
_entity.id
_entity.type
_entity.pdbx_description
1 polymer ?
#
loop_
_entity_poly.entity_id
_entity_poly.type
_entity_poly.pdbx_seq_one_letter_code
_entity_poly.pdbx_strand_id
1 'polypeptide(L)'
;RLQQRMERQGAAALLAELQTIDPAAAARLHLRDEKRIVRALEVYYETGETITEHDRKSRETPPRYRALRIGLAFRDRADMWARIDRRVDDMVAQGLLQEVETLLQSGLPRDATALQAIGYKQ
;
A
#
# COMPACT_ATOMS: atom_id res chain seq x y z
N ARG A 1 4.59 -6.35 -16.59
CA ARG A 1 4.92 -7.76 -16.94
C ARG A 1 4.66 -8.71 -15.76
N LEU A 2 5.17 -8.43 -14.55
CA LEU A 2 4.90 -9.28 -13.38
C LEU A 2 3.44 -9.27 -12.94
N GLN A 3 2.72 -8.15 -13.05
CA GLN A 3 1.28 -8.10 -12.80
C GLN A 3 0.48 -9.07 -13.69
N GLN A 4 0.79 -9.11 -14.99
CA GLN A 4 0.18 -10.07 -15.92
C GLN A 4 0.56 -11.53 -15.60
N ARG A 5 1.77 -11.76 -15.07
CA ARG A 5 2.18 -13.09 -14.59
C ARG A 5 1.41 -13.48 -13.33
N MET A 6 1.20 -12.55 -12.41
CA MET A 6 0.37 -12.74 -11.22
C MET A 6 -1.06 -13.15 -11.62
N GLU A 7 -1.65 -12.46 -12.59
CA GLU A 7 -2.99 -12.80 -13.11
C GLU A 7 -3.05 -14.17 -13.80
N ARG A 8 -2.00 -14.55 -14.54
CA ARG A 8 -1.98 -15.81 -15.32
C ARG A 8 -1.54 -17.04 -14.54
N GLN A 9 -0.59 -16.88 -13.62
CA GLN A 9 0.08 -17.97 -12.91
C GLN A 9 -0.33 -18.05 -11.43
N GLY A 10 -0.91 -16.96 -10.90
CA GLY A 10 -1.32 -16.85 -9.51
C GLY A 10 -0.18 -16.59 -8.53
N ALA A 11 -0.56 -16.19 -7.31
CA ALA A 11 0.39 -15.85 -6.25
C ALA A 11 1.28 -17.01 -5.82
N ALA A 12 0.79 -18.24 -5.89
CA ALA A 12 1.56 -19.42 -5.48
C ALA A 12 2.79 -19.64 -6.36
N ALA A 13 2.66 -19.47 -7.68
CA ALA A 13 3.77 -19.62 -8.61
C ALA A 13 4.83 -18.54 -8.38
N LEU A 14 4.40 -17.27 -8.22
CA LEU A 14 5.32 -16.16 -7.99
C LEU A 14 5.97 -16.22 -6.60
N LEU A 15 5.26 -16.71 -5.58
CA LEU A 15 5.83 -16.91 -4.26
C LEU A 15 6.86 -18.06 -4.26
N ALA A 16 6.62 -19.13 -5.02
CA ALA A 16 7.59 -20.22 -5.19
C ALA A 16 8.86 -19.74 -5.91
N GLU A 17 8.72 -18.89 -6.93
CA GLU A 17 9.86 -18.22 -7.57
C GLU A 17 10.62 -17.34 -6.57
N LEU A 18 9.90 -16.51 -5.82
CA LEU A 18 10.49 -15.68 -4.78
C LEU A 18 11.21 -16.52 -3.72
N GLN A 19 10.70 -17.70 -3.36
CA GLN A 19 11.35 -18.62 -2.42
C GLN A 19 12.73 -19.09 -2.91
N THR A 20 12.95 -19.18 -4.22
CA THR A 20 14.27 -19.53 -4.78
C THR A 20 15.25 -18.36 -4.78
N ILE A 21 14.75 -17.13 -4.85
CA ILE A 21 15.54 -15.89 -4.98
C ILE A 21 15.81 -15.25 -3.61
N ASP A 22 14.77 -15.09 -2.81
CA ASP A 22 14.77 -14.49 -1.48
C ASP A 22 13.90 -15.33 -0.52
N PRO A 23 14.48 -16.42 0.04
CA PRO A 23 13.79 -17.29 1.01
C PRO A 23 13.27 -16.54 2.24
N ALA A 24 13.99 -15.49 2.66
CA ALA A 24 13.65 -14.72 3.85
C ALA A 24 12.40 -13.85 3.61
N ALA A 25 12.29 -13.20 2.45
CA ALA A 25 11.10 -12.47 2.08
C ALA A 25 9.91 -13.42 1.87
N ALA A 26 10.11 -14.53 1.15
CA ALA A 26 9.05 -15.50 0.86
C ALA A 26 8.45 -16.10 2.14
N ALA A 27 9.27 -16.41 3.15
CA ALA A 27 8.81 -16.94 4.43
C ALA A 27 7.89 -15.97 5.22
N ARG A 28 7.96 -14.66 4.96
CA ARG A 28 7.14 -13.64 5.65
C ARG A 28 5.88 -13.25 4.88
N LEU A 29 5.83 -13.51 3.57
CA LEU A 29 4.75 -13.05 2.70
C LEU A 29 3.65 -14.10 2.61
N HIS A 30 2.40 -13.66 2.74
CA HIS A 30 1.26 -14.53 2.51
C HIS A 30 0.85 -14.50 1.03
N LEU A 31 0.21 -15.57 0.53
CA LEU A 31 -0.30 -15.63 -0.85
C LEU A 31 -1.30 -14.51 -1.20
N ARG A 32 -1.90 -13.87 -0.19
CA ARG A 32 -2.81 -12.74 -0.36
C ARG A 32 -2.08 -11.40 -0.51
N ASP A 33 -0.78 -11.36 -0.23
CA ASP A 33 0.06 -10.16 -0.34
C ASP A 33 0.59 -10.00 -1.77
N GLU A 34 -0.27 -10.14 -2.78
CA GLU A 34 0.10 -10.18 -4.20
C GLU A 34 1.00 -9.00 -4.61
N LYS A 35 0.64 -7.79 -4.17
CA LYS A 35 1.43 -6.56 -4.43
C LYS A 35 2.84 -6.63 -3.85
N ARG A 36 3.00 -7.25 -2.67
CA ARG A 36 4.33 -7.38 -2.03
C ARG A 36 5.16 -8.46 -2.68
N ILE A 37 4.53 -9.55 -3.12
CA ILE A 37 5.20 -10.62 -3.88
C ILE A 37 5.71 -10.06 -5.21
N VAL A 38 4.85 -9.37 -5.96
CA VAL A 38 5.24 -8.69 -7.21
C VAL A 38 6.37 -7.71 -6.95
N ARG A 39 6.25 -6.85 -5.92
CA ARG A 39 7.30 -5.86 -5.60
C ARG A 39 8.64 -6.50 -5.26
N ALA A 40 8.64 -7.61 -4.52
CA ALA A 40 9.88 -8.30 -4.16
C ALA A 40 10.61 -8.85 -5.39
N LEU A 41 9.86 -9.44 -6.33
CA LEU A 41 10.40 -9.91 -7.61
C LEU A 41 10.84 -8.74 -8.49
N GLU A 42 10.08 -7.64 -8.55
CA GLU A 42 10.46 -6.42 -9.30
C GLU A 42 11.81 -5.88 -8.86
N VAL A 43 12.02 -5.73 -7.55
CA VAL A 43 13.30 -5.24 -7.01
C VAL A 43 14.46 -6.13 -7.46
N TYR A 44 14.29 -7.46 -7.39
CA TYR A 44 15.31 -8.38 -7.86
C TYR A 44 15.56 -8.28 -9.36
N TYR A 45 14.52 -8.25 -10.19
CA TYR A 45 14.69 -8.19 -11.64
C TYR A 45 15.23 -6.84 -12.15
N GLU A 46 14.99 -5.74 -11.43
CA GLU A 46 15.47 -4.41 -11.80
C GLU A 46 16.89 -4.13 -11.29
N THR A 47 17.25 -4.65 -10.10
CA THR A 47 18.50 -4.28 -9.41
C THR A 47 19.49 -5.44 -9.27
N GLY A 48 19.05 -6.68 -9.41
CA GLY A 48 19.81 -7.89 -9.06
C GLY A 48 19.89 -8.14 -7.54
N GLU A 49 19.40 -7.23 -6.70
CA GLU A 49 19.41 -7.36 -5.25
C GLU A 49 18.06 -7.86 -4.74
N THR A 50 18.07 -8.71 -3.70
CA THR A 50 16.84 -9.19 -3.08
C THR A 50 16.17 -8.07 -2.26
N ILE A 51 14.85 -8.16 -2.07
CA ILE A 51 14.12 -7.16 -1.26
C ILE A 51 14.62 -7.16 0.19
N THR A 52 15.02 -8.33 0.71
CA THR A 52 15.59 -8.45 2.05
C THR A 52 16.91 -7.69 2.19
N GLU A 53 17.81 -7.78 1.20
CA GLU A 53 19.06 -7.04 1.18
C GLU A 53 18.84 -5.53 1.00
N HIS A 54 17.92 -5.15 0.11
CA HIS A 54 17.52 -3.76 -0.08
C HIS A 54 16.98 -3.12 1.23
N ASP A 55 16.10 -3.85 1.93
CA ASP A 55 15.54 -3.41 3.21
C ASP A 55 16.62 -3.34 4.31
N ARG A 56 17.59 -4.26 4.31
CA ARG A 56 18.72 -4.26 5.24
C ARG A 56 19.58 -3.01 5.05
N LYS A 57 20.00 -2.71 3.82
CA LYS A 57 20.78 -1.49 3.51
C LYS A 57 20.03 -0.21 3.88
N SER A 58 18.72 -0.20 3.63
CA SER A 58 17.86 0.93 4.01
C SER A 58 17.81 1.15 5.53
N ARG A 59 17.82 0.07 6.33
CA ARG A 59 17.86 0.13 7.80
C ARG A 59 19.23 0.54 8.36
N GLU A 60 20.31 0.20 7.67
CA GLU A 60 21.68 0.59 8.04
C GLU A 60 21.95 2.08 7.77
N THR A 61 21.15 2.70 6.91
CA THR A 61 21.26 4.14 6.64
C THR A 61 20.85 4.92 7.88
N PRO A 62 21.76 5.71 8.48
CA PRO A 62 21.43 6.47 9.68
C PRO A 62 20.35 7.51 9.36
N PRO A 63 19.41 7.76 10.29
CA PRO A 63 18.39 8.77 10.09
C PRO A 63 19.05 10.14 9.90
N ARG A 64 18.60 10.90 8.90
CA ARG A 64 19.12 12.24 8.59
C ARG A 64 19.00 13.23 9.76
N TYR A 65 18.04 12.98 10.67
CA TYR A 65 17.72 13.85 11.79
C TYR A 65 17.42 13.04 13.05
N ARG A 66 17.70 13.63 14.21
CA ARG A 66 17.20 13.15 15.50
C ARG A 66 15.73 13.55 15.67
N ALA A 67 14.83 12.79 15.04
CA ALA A 67 13.41 13.08 15.06
C ALA A 67 12.78 12.79 16.43
N LEU A 68 12.03 13.75 16.98
CA LEU A 68 11.09 13.53 18.08
C LEU A 68 9.75 13.09 17.49
N ARG A 69 9.29 11.88 17.83
CA ARG A 69 7.99 11.36 17.37
C ARG A 69 6.94 11.55 18.46
N ILE A 70 5.88 12.28 18.15
CA ILE A 70 4.73 12.48 19.04
C ILE A 70 3.52 11.86 18.37
N GLY A 71 2.90 10.88 19.02
CA GLY A 71 1.65 10.27 18.56
C GLY A 71 0.47 10.83 19.35
N LEU A 72 -0.53 11.36 18.65
CA LEU A 72 -1.81 11.71 19.25
C LEU A 72 -2.75 10.52 19.12
N ALA A 73 -3.30 10.07 20.25
CA ALA A 73 -4.22 8.94 20.29
C ALA A 73 -5.41 9.27 21.19
N PHE A 74 -6.57 8.70 20.86
CA PHE A 74 -7.75 8.75 21.72
C PHE A 74 -7.59 7.74 22.86
N ARG A 75 -8.05 8.12 24.05
CA ARG A 75 -8.10 7.21 25.20
C ARG A 75 -9.16 6.12 24.98
N ASP A 76 -10.31 6.51 24.43
CA ASP A 76 -11.38 5.60 24.05
C ASP A 76 -11.51 5.54 22.52
N ARG A 77 -11.65 4.33 21.98
CA ARG A 77 -11.90 4.13 20.55
C ARG A 77 -13.27 4.65 20.15
N ALA A 78 -14.27 4.63 21.04
CA ALA A 78 -15.61 5.14 20.75
C ALA A 78 -15.60 6.63 20.36
N ASP A 79 -14.81 7.45 21.07
CA ASP A 79 -14.63 8.87 20.75
C ASP A 79 -14.05 9.09 19.35
N MET A 80 -13.09 8.24 18.97
CA MET A 80 -12.47 8.28 17.64
C MET A 80 -13.51 7.97 16.56
N TRP A 81 -14.30 6.91 16.73
CA TRP A 81 -15.35 6.52 15.79
C TRP A 81 -16.40 7.61 15.63
N ALA A 82 -16.92 8.14 16.74
CA ALA A 82 -17.93 9.21 16.70
C ALA A 82 -17.44 10.48 15.98
N ARG A 83 -16.13 10.78 16.03
CA ARG A 83 -15.53 11.88 15.27
C ARG A 83 -15.32 11.54 13.80
N ILE A 84 -14.98 10.29 13.48
CA ILE A 84 -14.85 9.84 12.10
C ILE A 84 -16.22 9.94 11.40
N ASP A 85 -17.27 9.42 12.02
CA ASP A 85 -18.62 9.41 11.46
C ASP A 85 -19.11 10.83 11.17
N ARG A 86 -19.03 11.71 12.18
CA ARG A 86 -19.39 13.12 12.02
C ARG A 86 -18.62 13.81 10.90
N ARG A 87 -17.31 13.52 10.77
CA ARG A 87 -16.49 14.11 9.72
C ARG A 87 -16.92 13.65 8.33
N VAL A 88 -17.36 12.39 8.20
CA VAL A 88 -17.89 11.88 6.92
C VAL A 88 -19.16 12.63 6.55
N ASP A 89 -20.09 12.81 7.49
CA ASP A 89 -21.32 13.58 7.28
C ASP A 89 -21.00 15.03 6.84
N ASP A 90 -20.04 15.67 7.54
CA ASP A 90 -19.59 17.03 7.21
C ASP A 90 -18.97 17.11 5.80
N MET A 91 -18.17 16.12 5.40
CA MET A 91 -17.57 16.06 4.06
C MET A 91 -18.63 15.90 2.96
N VAL A 92 -19.63 15.05 3.19
CA VAL A 92 -20.75 14.87 2.25
C VAL A 92 -21.54 16.16 2.13
N ALA A 93 -21.86 16.82 3.25
CA ALA A 93 -22.54 18.10 3.26
C ALA A 93 -21.75 19.23 2.55
N GLN A 94 -20.42 19.15 2.57
CA GLN A 94 -19.52 20.07 1.87
C GLN A 94 -19.31 19.75 0.38
N GLY A 95 -19.95 18.69 -0.13
CA GLY A 95 -19.96 18.38 -1.55
C GLY A 95 -18.91 17.38 -2.02
N LEU A 96 -18.51 16.43 -1.15
CA LEU A 96 -17.62 15.33 -1.52
C LEU A 96 -18.07 14.59 -2.79
N LEU A 97 -19.38 14.37 -2.96
CA LEU A 97 -19.91 13.65 -4.12
C LEU A 97 -19.62 14.40 -5.42
N GLN A 98 -19.84 15.72 -5.44
CA GLN A 98 -19.58 16.57 -6.61
C GLN A 98 -18.08 16.61 -6.95
N GLU A 99 -17.22 16.60 -5.93
CA GLU A 99 -15.78 16.50 -6.14
C GLU A 99 -15.39 15.18 -6.84
N VAL A 100 -15.90 14.05 -6.33
CA VAL A 100 -15.64 12.72 -6.92
C VAL A 100 -16.15 12.65 -8.35
N GLU A 101 -17.37 13.14 -8.63
CA GLU A 101 -17.93 13.18 -9.98
C GLU A 101 -17.07 14.00 -10.94
N THR A 102 -16.60 15.18 -10.50
CA THR A 102 -15.72 16.05 -11.29
C THR A 102 -14.40 15.36 -11.61
N LEU A 103 -13.80 14.65 -10.64
CA LEU A 103 -12.56 13.91 -10.84
C LEU A 103 -12.74 12.76 -11.85
N LEU A 104 -13.85 12.03 -11.77
CA LEU A 104 -14.14 10.96 -12.73
C LEU A 104 -14.37 11.52 -14.15
N GLN A 105 -15.07 12.65 -14.26
CA GLN A 105 -15.29 13.33 -15.54
C GLN A 105 -14.01 13.91 -16.14
N SER A 106 -13.02 14.26 -15.31
CA SER A 106 -11.71 14.75 -15.79
C SER A 106 -10.88 13.70 -16.51
N GLY A 107 -11.31 12.42 -16.51
CA GLY A 107 -10.61 11.30 -17.12
C GLY A 107 -9.63 10.61 -16.17
N LEU A 108 -9.69 10.88 -14.87
CA LEU A 108 -8.87 10.20 -13.88
C LEU A 108 -9.22 8.70 -13.83
N PRO A 109 -8.24 7.79 -14.06
CA PRO A 109 -8.51 6.35 -14.05
C PRO A 109 -8.94 5.85 -12.68
N ARG A 110 -9.94 4.96 -12.62
CA ARG A 110 -10.49 4.44 -11.35
C ARG A 110 -9.47 3.69 -10.50
N ASP A 111 -8.45 3.13 -11.11
CA ASP A 111 -7.35 2.42 -10.46
C ASP A 111 -6.22 3.36 -10.00
N ALA A 112 -6.31 4.67 -10.28
CA ALA A 112 -5.36 5.66 -9.82
C ALA A 112 -5.30 5.66 -8.27
N THR A 113 -4.08 5.80 -7.73
CA THR A 113 -3.85 5.79 -6.28
C THR A 113 -4.69 6.83 -5.55
N ALA A 114 -4.94 8.00 -6.17
CA ALA A 114 -5.78 9.04 -5.61
C ALA A 114 -7.23 8.58 -5.38
N LEU A 115 -7.84 7.87 -6.34
CA LEU A 115 -9.21 7.36 -6.23
C LEU A 115 -9.33 6.10 -5.36
N GLN A 116 -8.20 5.50 -4.97
CA GLN A 116 -8.18 4.40 -4.01
C GLN A 116 -8.15 4.88 -2.56
N ALA A 117 -8.12 6.20 -2.31
CA ALA A 117 -8.17 6.77 -0.97
C ALA A 117 -9.55 6.56 -0.31
N ILE A 118 -9.55 6.45 1.02
CA ILE A 118 -10.78 6.32 1.82
C ILE A 118 -11.63 7.59 1.63
N GLY A 119 -12.86 7.42 1.18
CA GLY A 119 -13.82 8.49 0.85
C GLY A 119 -14.07 8.62 -0.65
N TYR A 120 -13.10 8.29 -1.50
CA TYR A 120 -13.19 8.40 -2.96
C TYR A 120 -13.47 7.07 -3.65
N LYS A 121 -13.14 5.95 -2.98
CA LYS A 121 -13.27 4.60 -3.53
C LYS A 121 -14.68 4.02 -3.43
N GLN A 122 -15.41 4.43 -2.39
CA GLN A 122 -16.74 3.94 -2.04
C GLN A 122 -17.76 4.27 -3.14
#